data_AF-A0A8X6Y7T2-F1
#
_entry.id   AF-A0A8X6Y7T2-F1
#
_cell.length_a   1.000
_cell.length_b   1.000
_cell.length_c   1.000
_cell.angle_alpha   90.00
_cell.angle_beta   90.00
_cell.angle_gamma   90.00
#
_symmetry.space_group_name_H-M   'P 1'
#
loop_
_entity.id
_entity.type
_entity.pdbx_description
1 polymer ?
#
loop_
_entity_poly.entity_id
_entity_poly.type
_entity_poly.pdbx_seq_one_letter_code
_entity_poly.pdbx_strand_id
1 'polypeptide(L)'
;MWILILVFSVFAKVTLGEISCSEEWYNLCEAPDLYAGIPVSPGEFANMCPQLLTYIKCLKEYEDTCKEKNLSFFTKEEYEGMASAFSELCDPESLLNAGKC
;
A
#
# COMPACT_ATOMS: atom_id res chain seq x y z
N MET A 1 0.59 21.49 37.39
CA MET A 1 0.82 20.08 36.98
C MET A 1 0.26 19.93 35.57
N TRP A 2 1.07 20.28 34.55
CA TRP A 2 0.67 20.41 33.13
C TRP A 2 1.53 19.48 32.26
N ILE A 3 1.66 18.21 32.67
CA ILE A 3 2.56 17.23 32.02
C ILE A 3 1.75 16.02 31.55
N LEU A 4 0.66 16.22 30.82
CA LEU A 4 -0.12 15.12 30.24
C LEU A 4 -0.57 15.36 28.79
N ILE A 5 -0.07 16.41 28.12
CA ILE A 5 -0.50 16.74 26.74
C ILE A 5 0.56 16.35 25.68
N LEU A 6 1.77 15.97 26.09
CA LEU A 6 2.92 15.83 25.17
C LEU A 6 3.19 14.41 24.62
N VAL A 7 2.32 13.43 24.84
CA VAL A 7 2.61 12.02 24.48
C VAL A 7 1.71 11.47 23.36
N PHE A 8 0.76 12.25 22.83
CA PHE A 8 -0.11 11.79 21.73
C PHE A 8 0.39 12.15 20.32
N SER A 9 1.61 12.67 20.17
CA SER A 9 2.22 12.92 18.85
C SER A 9 2.86 11.64 18.28
N VAL A 10 2.18 10.51 18.39
CA VAL A 10 2.68 9.20 17.97
C VAL A 10 1.79 8.74 16.81
N PHE A 11 2.32 8.93 15.60
CA PHE A 11 1.85 8.41 14.30
C PHE A 11 0.51 8.96 13.77
N ALA A 12 0.49 10.24 13.42
CA ALA A 12 -0.43 10.74 12.41
C ALA A 12 0.28 10.81 11.04
N LYS A 13 0.72 9.67 10.49
CA LYS A 13 0.88 9.52 9.03
C LYS A 13 -0.41 8.88 8.49
N VAL A 14 -1.55 9.45 8.86
CA VAL A 14 -2.88 9.02 8.46
C VAL A 14 -3.62 10.24 7.94
N THR A 15 -3.18 10.71 6.78
CA THR A 15 -4.08 11.20 5.75
C THR A 15 -3.39 10.84 4.45
N LEU A 16 -4.09 10.13 3.56
CA LEU A 16 -3.89 10.30 2.13
C LEU A 16 -4.06 11.80 1.87
N GLY A 17 -2.99 12.58 2.08
CA GLY A 17 -2.94 13.98 1.73
C GLY A 17 -3.11 14.07 0.23
N GLU A 18 -3.83 15.08 -0.23
CA GLU A 18 -4.09 15.31 -1.65
C GLU A 18 -2.86 14.96 -2.50
N ILE A 19 -3.04 14.08 -3.49
CA ILE A 19 -1.97 13.70 -4.41
C ILE A 19 -1.45 14.98 -5.07
N SER A 20 -0.18 15.30 -4.82
CA SER A 20 0.49 16.42 -5.46
C SER A 20 1.27 15.95 -6.68
N CYS A 21 0.88 16.39 -7.88
CA CYS A 21 1.59 16.04 -9.11
C CYS A 21 2.95 16.73 -9.27
N SER A 22 3.33 17.63 -8.34
CA SER A 22 4.68 18.22 -8.30
C SER A 22 5.71 17.27 -7.70
N GLU A 23 5.29 16.32 -6.87
CA GLU A 23 6.15 15.31 -6.29
C GLU A 23 6.10 14.02 -7.12
N GLU A 24 7.20 13.28 -7.11
CA GLU A 24 7.26 11.98 -7.78
C GLU A 24 6.57 10.90 -6.94
N TRP A 25 5.94 9.94 -7.62
CA TRP A 25 5.16 8.86 -7.00
C TRP A 25 5.94 8.08 -5.94
N TYR A 26 7.26 7.89 -6.09
CA TYR A 26 8.08 7.16 -5.12
C TYR A 26 8.35 7.92 -3.82
N ASN A 27 8.08 9.23 -3.78
CA ASN A 27 8.14 10.04 -2.55
C ASN A 27 6.78 10.06 -1.83
N LEU A 28 5.69 9.92 -2.58
CA LEU A 28 4.31 9.97 -2.08
C LEU A 28 3.81 8.60 -1.65
N CYS A 29 4.03 7.58 -2.48
CA CYS A 29 3.60 6.22 -2.26
C CYS A 29 4.70 5.48 -1.50
N GLU A 30 4.46 5.23 -0.22
CA GLU A 30 5.37 4.47 0.65
C GLU A 30 5.56 3.07 0.07
N ALA A 31 6.76 2.84 -0.48
CA ALA A 31 7.09 1.58 -1.10
C ALA A 31 7.09 0.48 -0.03
N PRO A 32 6.37 -0.64 -0.25
CA PRO A 32 6.37 -1.74 0.68
C PRO A 32 7.78 -2.33 0.77
N ASP A 33 8.10 -2.95 1.91
CA ASP A 33 9.41 -3.57 2.18
C ASP A 33 9.81 -4.70 1.20
N LEU A 34 8.95 -5.03 0.23
CA LEU A 34 9.24 -5.89 -0.92
C LEU A 34 10.49 -5.50 -1.71
N TYR A 35 10.87 -4.21 -1.72
CA TYR A 35 12.10 -3.77 -2.38
C TYR A 35 13.35 -3.97 -1.50
N ALA A 36 13.18 -4.18 -0.19
CA ALA A 36 14.27 -4.47 0.74
C ALA A 36 14.62 -5.96 0.78
N GLY A 37 13.68 -6.85 0.43
CA GLY A 37 13.92 -8.29 0.31
C GLY A 37 12.70 -9.06 -0.19
N ILE A 38 12.95 -10.19 -0.85
CA ILE A 38 11.88 -11.12 -1.25
C ILE A 38 11.44 -11.89 0.01
N PRO A 39 10.15 -11.84 0.41
CA PRO A 39 9.66 -12.61 1.55
C PRO A 39 9.93 -14.09 1.34
N VAL A 40 10.51 -14.74 2.34
CA VAL A 40 10.86 -16.16 2.27
C VAL A 40 9.79 -17.06 2.90
N SER A 41 8.77 -16.46 3.53
CA SER A 41 7.64 -17.21 4.10
C SER A 41 6.28 -16.53 3.84
N PRO A 42 5.19 -17.31 3.82
CA PRO A 42 3.83 -16.75 3.74
C PRO A 42 3.51 -15.80 4.89
N GLY A 43 4.05 -16.03 6.09
CA GLY A 43 3.86 -15.16 7.26
C GLY A 43 4.57 -13.80 7.10
N GLU A 44 5.76 -13.78 6.52
CA GLU A 44 6.45 -12.54 6.16
C GLU A 44 5.68 -11.77 5.08
N PHE A 45 5.17 -12.47 4.07
CA PHE A 45 4.32 -11.85 3.05
C PHE A 45 3.03 -11.27 3.66
N ALA A 46 2.36 -12.02 4.53
CA ALA A 46 1.15 -11.58 5.21
C ALA A 46 1.37 -10.32 6.07
N ASN A 47 2.54 -10.18 6.71
CA ASN A 47 2.85 -8.97 7.47
C ASN A 47 2.99 -7.71 6.60
N MET A 48 3.31 -7.87 5.31
CA MET A 48 3.45 -6.77 4.36
C MET A 48 2.13 -6.35 3.69
N CYS A 49 1.08 -7.16 3.85
CA CYS A 49 -0.23 -6.93 3.24
C CYS A 49 -0.83 -5.53 3.43
N PRO A 50 -0.82 -4.93 4.64
CA PRO A 50 -1.35 -3.59 4.85
C PRO A 50 -0.61 -2.52 4.04
N GLN A 51 0.72 -2.64 3.94
CA GLN A 51 1.54 -1.71 3.18
C GLN A 51 1.33 -1.90 1.67
N LEU A 52 1.24 -3.15 1.22
CA LEU A 52 1.10 -3.49 -0.19
C LEU A 52 -0.20 -2.94 -0.81
N LEU A 53 -1.33 -3.17 -0.13
CA LEU A 53 -2.64 -2.69 -0.57
C LEU A 53 -2.68 -1.16 -0.58
N THR A 54 -2.06 -0.53 0.42
CA THR A 54 -1.95 0.93 0.52
C THR A 54 -1.11 1.50 -0.63
N TYR A 55 0.02 0.87 -0.95
CA TYR A 55 0.90 1.29 -2.04
C TYR A 55 0.21 1.23 -3.41
N ILE A 56 -0.47 0.12 -3.72
CA ILE A 56 -1.16 -0.05 -5.00
C ILE A 56 -2.30 0.96 -5.15
N LYS A 57 -3.05 1.20 -4.06
CA LYS A 57 -4.08 2.23 -4.05
C LYS A 57 -3.48 3.61 -4.31
N CYS A 58 -2.35 3.93 -3.69
CA CYS A 58 -1.64 5.20 -3.90
C CYS A 58 -1.18 5.36 -5.36
N LEU A 59 -0.59 4.32 -5.96
CA LEU A 59 -0.16 4.36 -7.37
C LEU A 59 -1.32 4.62 -8.31
N LYS A 60 -2.46 3.93 -8.09
CA LYS A 60 -3.68 4.15 -8.86
C LYS A 60 -4.18 5.58 -8.72
N GLU A 61 -4.29 6.10 -7.50
CA GLU A 61 -4.74 7.47 -7.25
C GLU A 61 -3.79 8.51 -7.85
N TYR A 62 -2.48 8.24 -7.82
CA TYR A 62 -1.48 9.08 -8.48
C TYR A 62 -1.64 9.08 -10.00
N GLU A 63 -1.82 7.92 -10.64
CA GLU A 63 -2.04 7.81 -12.07
C GLU A 63 -3.36 8.47 -12.51
N ASP A 64 -4.44 8.25 -11.74
CA ASP A 64 -5.75 8.85 -11.99
C ASP A 64 -5.74 10.38 -11.83
N THR A 65 -4.94 10.91 -10.91
CA THR A 65 -4.86 12.36 -10.63
C THR A 65 -3.85 13.07 -11.51
N CYS A 66 -2.69 12.46 -11.77
CA CYS A 66 -1.53 13.07 -12.43
C CYS A 66 -1.36 12.61 -13.89
N LYS A 67 -2.48 12.53 -14.63
CA LYS A 67 -2.54 12.07 -16.03
C LYS A 67 -1.57 12.81 -16.97
N GLU A 68 -1.25 14.07 -16.66
CA GLU A 68 -0.33 14.91 -17.45
C GLU A 68 1.12 14.40 -17.45
N LYS A 69 1.50 13.57 -16.47
CA LYS A 69 2.83 12.97 -16.42
C LYS A 69 3.03 11.85 -17.46
N ASN A 70 1.98 11.45 -18.21
CA ASN A 70 2.00 10.32 -19.16
C ASN A 70 2.61 9.04 -18.55
N LEU A 71 2.47 8.87 -17.24
CA LEU A 71 2.86 7.65 -16.54
C LEU A 71 1.70 6.68 -16.68
N SER A 72 1.97 5.50 -17.26
CA SER A 72 1.07 4.36 -17.16
C SER A 72 1.86 3.23 -16.56
N PHE A 73 1.65 3.00 -15.26
CA PHE A 73 2.30 1.91 -14.57
C PHE A 73 1.58 0.61 -14.89
N PHE A 74 0.25 0.66 -14.89
CA PHE A 74 -0.63 -0.47 -15.11
C PHE A 74 -1.94 0.00 -15.73
N THR A 75 -2.59 -0.87 -16.48
CA THR A 75 -3.97 -0.68 -16.92
C THR A 75 -4.92 -0.71 -15.72
N LYS A 76 -6.13 -0.15 -15.90
CA LYS A 76 -7.19 -0.21 -14.89
C LYS A 76 -7.49 -1.66 -14.45
N GLU A 77 -7.52 -2.58 -15.40
CA GLU A 77 -7.77 -4.01 -15.15
C GLU A 77 -6.64 -4.62 -14.32
N GLU A 78 -5.38 -4.25 -14.57
CA GLU A 78 -4.25 -4.71 -13.78
C GLU A 78 -4.27 -4.15 -12.35
N TYR A 79 -4.66 -2.89 -12.14
CA TYR A 79 -4.84 -2.36 -10.78
C TYR A 79 -5.93 -3.10 -10.00
N GLU A 80 -7.07 -3.37 -10.65
CA GLU A 80 -8.18 -4.10 -10.03
C GLU A 80 -7.79 -5.56 -9.76
N GLY A 81 -7.10 -6.20 -10.71
CA GLY A 81 -6.58 -7.55 -10.57
C GLY A 81 -5.56 -7.67 -9.44
N MET A 82 -4.61 -6.74 -9.35
CA MET A 82 -3.64 -6.69 -8.25
C MET A 82 -4.32 -6.46 -6.91
N ALA A 83 -5.23 -5.48 -6.82
CA ALA A 83 -5.96 -5.22 -5.59
C ALA A 83 -6.77 -6.45 -5.14
N SER A 84 -7.41 -7.16 -6.07
CA SER A 84 -8.15 -8.39 -5.77
C SER A 84 -7.22 -9.52 -5.33
N ALA A 85 -6.17 -9.81 -6.11
CA ALA A 85 -5.24 -10.89 -5.81
C ALA A 85 -4.53 -10.67 -4.47
N PHE A 86 -4.09 -9.44 -4.20
CA PHE A 86 -3.51 -9.13 -2.90
C PHE A 86 -4.54 -9.15 -1.79
N SER A 87 -5.77 -8.69 -2.00
CA SER A 87 -6.82 -8.84 -0.99
C SER A 87 -7.05 -10.32 -0.64
N GLU A 88 -7.05 -11.21 -1.62
CA GLU A 88 -7.18 -12.67 -1.39
C GLU A 88 -5.96 -13.28 -0.73
N LEU A 89 -4.74 -12.86 -1.09
CA LEU A 89 -3.50 -13.34 -0.47
C LEU A 89 -3.32 -12.78 0.95
N CYS A 90 -3.92 -11.63 1.23
CA CYS A 90 -3.81 -10.93 2.50
C CYS A 90 -4.94 -11.23 3.48
N ASP A 91 -6.00 -11.89 3.02
CA ASP A 91 -7.06 -12.38 3.87
C ASP A 91 -6.61 -13.69 4.55
N PRO A 92 -6.44 -13.72 5.89
CA PRO A 92 -6.04 -14.92 6.60
C PRO A 92 -7.07 -16.07 6.52
N GLU A 93 -8.32 -15.76 6.18
CA GLU A 93 -9.40 -16.75 6.00
C GLU A 93 -9.55 -17.21 4.55
N SER A 94 -8.80 -16.63 3.62
CA SER A 94 -8.79 -17.01 2.20
C SER A 94 -8.45 -18.48 2.00
N LEU A 95 -9.08 -19.10 1.00
CA LEU A 95 -8.80 -20.49 0.61
C LEU A 95 -7.33 -20.72 0.25
N LEU A 96 -6.61 -19.68 -0.20
CA LEU A 96 -5.18 -19.72 -0.50
C LEU A 96 -4.32 -19.81 0.77
N ASN A 97 -4.79 -19.22 1.88
CA ASN A 97 -4.11 -19.22 3.18
C ASN A 97 -4.61 -20.31 4.14
N ALA A 98 -5.81 -20.86 3.91
CA ALA A 98 -6.45 -21.84 4.78
C ALA A 98 -5.89 -23.27 4.68
N GLY A 99 -4.81 -23.50 3.93
CA GLY A 99 -4.11 -24.80 3.89
C GLY A 99 -5.01 -26.00 3.56
N LYS A 100 -6.04 -25.80 2.72
CA LYS A 100 -6.93 -26.90 2.30
C LYS A 100 -6.49 -27.46 0.94
N CYS A 101 -5.62 -28.46 1.01
CA CYS A 101 -5.75 -29.64 0.17
C CYS A 101 -6.60 -30.68 0.91
#